data_AF-A0A960XSS6-F1
#
_entry.id   AF-A0A960XSS6-F1
#
_cell.length_a   1.000
_cell.length_b   1.000
_cell.length_c   1.000
_cell.angle_alpha   90.00
_cell.angle_beta   90.00
_cell.angle_gamma   90.00
#
_symmetry.space_group_name_H-M   'P 1'
#
loop_
_entity.id
_entity.type
_entity.pdbx_description
1 polymer ?
#
loop_
_entity_poly.entity_id
_entity_poly.type
_entity_poly.pdbx_seq_one_letter_code
_entity_poly.pdbx_strand_id
1 'polypeptide(L)' 'MNELPQRSTLVGVEKCREIVFPDPESAPGKRTFAQWMAKRYFPVHKIGRRVFLDPVEVRSALDRRFRVNATPVH' A
#
# COMPACT_ATOMS: atom_id res chain seq x y z
N MET A 1 -16.76 -5.72 -5.40
CA MET A 1 -15.33 -6.06 -5.21
C MET A 1 -14.55 -5.41 -6.33
N ASN A 2 -13.65 -4.48 -6.03
CA ASN A 2 -12.73 -3.96 -7.05
C ASN A 2 -11.46 -4.82 -6.98
N GLU A 3 -11.20 -5.56 -8.04
CA GLU A 3 -9.97 -6.33 -8.19
C GLU A 3 -8.77 -5.37 -8.34
N LEU A 4 -7.66 -5.67 -7.67
CA LEU A 4 -6.41 -4.95 -7.87
C LEU A 4 -5.99 -5.10 -9.36
N PRO A 5 -5.49 -4.04 -10.01
CA PRO A 5 -5.02 -4.16 -11.38
C PRO A 5 -3.92 -5.23 -11.47
N GLN A 6 -4.11 -6.24 -12.33
CA GLN A 6 -3.18 -7.37 -12.49
C GLN A 6 -1.84 -6.99 -13.13
N ARG A 7 -1.67 -5.74 -13.58
CA ARG A 7 -0.43 -5.23 -14.17
C ARG A 7 0.14 -4.10 -13.32
N SER A 8 1.43 -4.21 -13.01
CA SER A 8 2.22 -3.17 -12.36
C SER A 8 2.00 -1.83 -13.06
N THR A 9 1.49 -0.84 -12.33
CA THR A 9 1.19 0.50 -12.87
C THR A 9 1.53 1.54 -11.82
N LEU A 10 2.34 2.52 -12.23
CA LEU A 10 2.70 3.65 -11.40
C LEU A 10 1.55 4.64 -11.29
N VAL A 11 1.04 4.83 -10.08
CA VAL A 11 -0.04 5.78 -9.78
C VAL A 11 0.39 6.78 -8.71
N GLY A 12 -0.34 7.88 -8.59
CA GLY A 12 -0.13 8.85 -7.50
C GLY A 12 -0.45 8.26 -6.12
N VAL A 13 0.09 8.85 -5.06
CA VAL A 13 0.00 8.33 -3.68
C VAL A 13 -1.45 8.13 -3.21
N GLU A 14 -2.32 9.13 -3.44
CA GLU A 14 -3.73 9.03 -3.04
C GLU A 14 -4.45 7.91 -3.79
N LYS A 15 -4.25 7.83 -5.11
CA LYS A 15 -4.84 6.77 -5.93
C LYS A 15 -4.34 5.38 -5.54
N CYS A 16 -3.06 5.25 -5.21
CA CYS A 16 -2.51 4.00 -4.71
C CYS A 16 -3.20 3.55 -3.42
N ARG A 17 -3.45 4.49 -2.49
CA ARG A 17 -4.14 4.19 -1.24
C ARG A 17 -5.55 3.66 -1.48
N GLU A 18 -6.31 4.29 -2.37
CA GLU A 18 -7.66 3.85 -2.76
C GLU A 18 -7.64 2.46 -3.40
N ILE A 19 -6.63 2.16 -4.22
CA ILE A 19 -6.52 0.85 -4.87
C ILE A 19 -6.19 -0.24 -3.83
N VAL A 20 -5.21 0.01 -2.95
CA VAL A 20 -4.75 -0.97 -1.95
C VAL A 20 -5.78 -1.19 -0.85
N PHE A 21 -6.54 -0.15 -0.50
CA PHE A 21 -7.59 -0.14 0.50
C PHE A 21 -8.90 0.37 -0.12
N PRO A 22 -9.62 -0.50 -0.86
CA PRO A 22 -10.81 -0.10 -1.61
C PRO A 22 -12.02 0.19 -0.73
N ASP A 23 -12.04 -0.29 0.51
CA ASP A 23 -13.07 0.01 1.49
C ASP A 23 -12.70 1.28 2.27
N PRO A 24 -13.46 2.39 2.12
CA PRO A 24 -13.15 3.65 2.78
C PRO A 24 -13.21 3.60 4.30
N GLU A 25 -14.05 2.74 4.89
CA GLU A 25 -14.24 2.67 6.34
C GLU A 25 -13.05 1.99 7.04
N SER A 26 -12.46 0.98 6.40
CA SER A 26 -11.26 0.31 6.90
C SER A 26 -9.94 0.88 6.35
N ALA A 27 -9.99 1.80 5.38
CA ALA A 27 -8.79 2.38 4.78
C ALA A 27 -7.99 3.22 5.80
N PRO A 28 -6.65 3.14 5.78
CA PRO A 28 -5.83 4.03 6.60
C PRO A 28 -6.01 5.49 6.16
N GLY A 29 -6.02 6.40 7.13
CA GLY A 29 -6.04 7.84 6.85
C GLY A 29 -4.86 8.27 5.97
N LYS A 30 -5.03 9.36 5.21
CA LYS A 30 -3.99 9.90 4.30
C LYS A 30 -2.66 10.13 5.03
N ARG A 31 -2.74 10.65 6.27
CA ARG A 31 -1.58 10.88 7.15
C ARG A 31 -0.86 9.59 7.52
N THR A 32 -1.60 8.54 7.87
CA THR A 32 -1.05 7.22 8.21
C THR A 32 -0.34 6.61 7.02
N PHE A 33 -0.97 6.63 5.85
CA PHE A 33 -0.35 6.10 4.62
C PHE A 33 0.90 6.88 4.22
N ALA A 34 0.90 8.21 4.38
CA ALA A 34 2.09 9.04 4.18
C ALA A 34 3.21 8.74 5.20
N GLN A 35 2.85 8.47 6.46
CA GLN A 35 3.81 8.06 7.49
C GLN A 35 4.46 6.71 7.13
N TRP A 36 3.68 5.74 6.66
CA TRP A 36 4.20 4.45 6.21
C TRP A 36 5.15 4.60 5.01
N MET A 37 4.80 5.47 4.06
CA MET A 37 5.67 5.82 2.93
C MET A 37 6.99 6.44 3.41
N ALA A 38 6.93 7.41 4.33
CA ALA A 38 8.13 8.05 4.91
C ALA A 38 9.02 7.04 5.67
N LYS A 39 8.41 6.07 6.36
CA LYS A 39 9.10 4.97 7.04
C LYS A 39 9.53 3.84 6.09
N ARG A 40 9.36 3.98 4.78
CA ARG A 40 9.69 2.98 3.76
C ARG A 40 9.05 1.61 4.02
N TYR A 41 7.76 1.61 4.35
CA TYR A 41 7.00 0.36 4.54
C TYR A 41 6.74 -0.39 3.25
N PHE A 42 6.82 0.31 2.12
CA PHE A 42 6.65 -0.22 0.77
C PHE A 42 7.55 0.55 -0.23
N PRO A 43 7.78 0.01 -1.43
CA PRO A 43 8.55 0.67 -2.49
C PRO A 43 7.96 2.03 -2.89
N VAL A 44 8.83 2.99 -3.21
CA VAL A 44 8.45 4.33 -3.62
C VAL A 44 9.28 4.74 -4.83
N HIS A 45 8.60 5.02 -5.94
CA HIS A 45 9.23 5.36 -7.22
C HIS A 45 9.24 6.88 -7.39
N LYS A 46 10.44 7.49 -7.36
CA LYS A 46 10.59 8.92 -7.56
C LYS A 46 10.99 9.21 -9.00
N ILE A 47 10.16 9.96 -9.72
CA ILE A 47 10.40 10.36 -11.11
C ILE A 47 10.46 11.90 -11.13
N GLY A 48 11.67 12.43 -11.27
CA GLY A 48 11.95 13.85 -11.09
C GLY A 48 11.55 14.33 -9.69
N ARG A 49 10.63 15.29 -9.62
CA ARG A 49 10.09 15.84 -8.35
C ARG A 49 8.83 15.13 -7.85
N ARG A 50 8.27 14.20 -8.63
CA ARG A 50 7.00 13.51 -8.31
C ARG A 50 7.27 12.13 -7.73
N VAL A 51 6.31 11.66 -6.93
CA VAL A 51 6.33 10.35 -6.30
C VAL A 51 5.19 9.52 -6.87
N PHE A 52 5.52 8.30 -7.27
CA PHE A 52 4.61 7.29 -7.76
C PHE A 52 4.77 6.00 -6.95
N LEU A 53 3.70 5.24 -6.88
CA LEU A 53 3.64 3.96 -6.19
C LEU A 53 3.03 2.92 -7.13
N ASP A 54 3.47 1.68 -6.98
CA ASP A 54 2.81 0.55 -7.61
C ASP A 54 1.88 -0.14 -6.58
N PRO A 55 0.56 -0.20 -6.82
CA PRO A 55 -0.37 -0.79 -5.86
C PRO A 55 -0.10 -2.26 -5.54
N VAL A 56 0.39 -3.04 -6.51
CA VAL A 56 0.69 -4.47 -6.34
C VAL A 56 1.91 -4.64 -5.43
N GLU A 57 2.97 -3.87 -5.68
CA GLU A 57 4.16 -3.89 -4.83
C GLU A 57 3.86 -3.40 -3.41
N VAL A 58 3.06 -2.34 -3.29
CA VAL A 58 2.65 -1.79 -2.00
C VAL A 58 1.85 -2.83 -1.21
N ARG A 59 0.85 -3.47 -1.83
CA ARG A 59 0.05 -4.50 -1.17
C ARG A 59 0.93 -5.65 -0.68
N SER A 60 1.79 -6.18 -1.57
CA SER A 60 2.71 -7.27 -1.25
C SER A 60 3.66 -6.93 -0.09
N ALA A 61 4.21 -5.72 -0.07
CA ALA A 61 5.08 -5.27 1.01
C ALA A 61 4.35 -5.13 2.35
N LEU A 62 3.11 -4.59 2.32
CA LEU A 62 2.29 -4.46 3.52
C LEU A 62 1.85 -5.82 4.07
N ASP A 63 1.42 -6.74 3.21
CA ASP A 63 1.05 -8.11 3.62
C ASP A 63 2.22 -8.82 4.29
N ARG A 64 3.44 -8.67 3.76
CA ARG A 64 4.65 -9.22 4.38
C ARG A 64 4.93 -8.58 5.74
N ARG A 65 4.75 -7.27 5.86
CA ARG A 65 5.13 -6.50 7.05
C ARG A 65 4.14 -6.64 8.19
N PHE A 66 2.85 -6.72 7.87
CA PHE A 66 1.76 -6.88 8.84
C PHE A 66 1.30 -8.32 9.00
N ARG A 67 2.04 -9.29 8.44
CA ARG A 67 1.76 -10.71 8.62
C ARG A 67 1.78 -11.07 10.10
N VAL A 68 0.62 -11.44 10.63
CA VAL A 68 0.49 -12.02 11.96
C VAL A 68 0.83 -13.50 11.86
N ASN A 69 1.94 -13.91 12.48
CA ASN A 69 2.23 -15.33 12.68
C ASN A 69 1.53 -15.75 13.97
N ALA A 70 0.29 -16.24 13.86
CA ALA A 70 -0.42 -16.77 15.02
C ALA A 70 0.30 -18.02 15.52
N THR A 71 0.73 -18.01 16.78
CA THR A 71 1.19 -19.22 17.47
C THR A 71 -0.05 -19.98 17.92
N PRO A 72 -0.25 -21.25 17.55
CA PRO A 72 -1.37 -22.03 18.08
C PRO A 72 -1.22 -22.14 19.60
N VAL A 73 -2.27 -21.74 20.32
CA VAL A 73 -2.38 -21.98 21.76
C VAL A 73 -2.88 -23.42 21.90
N HIS A 74 -2.00 -24.31 22.37
CA HIS A 74 -2.33 -25.69 22.73
C HIS A 74 -2.97 -25.76 24.11
#